data_AF-A0A2A8C751-F1
#
_entry.id   AF-A0A2A8C751-F1
#
_cell.length_a   1.000
_cell.length_b   1.000
_cell.length_c   1.000
_cell.angle_alpha   90.00
_cell.angle_beta   90.00
_cell.angle_gamma   90.00
#
_symmetry.space_group_name_H-M   'P 1'
#
loop_
_entity.id
_entity.type
_entity.pdbx_description
1 polymer ?
#
loop_
_entity_poly.entity_id
_entity_poly.type
_entity_poly.pdbx_seq_one_letter_code
_entity_poly.pdbx_strand_id
1 'polypeptide(L)'
;MTLLYVYFGVIGEELHLHSNGIDFSRISEKHIPTETSIAKSQILLRDYSIDEIPIILLGHTEEVCYRLRMQKKLARTIHLSIGSSKGYDGGFRKTHTFNRPTNLTVDTYHVCTYYLHTLYTGEPIRTVSISLTNLVAEGEEQISLFDNVIQREKEMRLTRVMDEIRTRFSKNSILWGVSYTKNATARYRNTLLGGHKS
;
A
#
# COMPACT_ATOMS: atom_id res chain seq x y z
N MET A 1 -23.85 4.61 33.77
CA MET A 1 -22.57 4.38 33.09
C MET A 1 -22.15 2.95 33.33
N THR A 2 -22.31 2.07 32.35
CA THR A 2 -21.97 0.64 32.42
C THR A 2 -20.45 0.46 32.54
N LEU A 3 -20.00 -0.56 33.28
CA LEU A 3 -18.58 -0.90 33.44
C LEU A 3 -17.85 -0.99 32.09
N LEU A 4 -18.49 -1.57 31.07
CA LEU A 4 -17.93 -1.67 29.73
C LEU A 4 -17.60 -0.32 29.11
N TYR A 5 -18.41 0.72 29.31
CA TYR A 5 -18.11 2.05 28.76
C TYR A 5 -16.85 2.64 29.40
N VAL A 6 -16.65 2.42 30.70
CA VAL A 6 -15.48 2.93 31.41
C VAL A 6 -14.19 2.29 30.88
N TYR A 7 -14.22 0.99 30.54
CA TYR A 7 -13.05 0.27 30.05
C TYR A 7 -12.84 0.36 28.53
N PHE A 8 -13.92 0.48 27.75
CA PHE A 8 -13.87 0.36 26.28
C PHE A 8 -14.46 1.57 25.54
N GLY A 9 -14.88 2.61 26.26
CA GLY A 9 -15.50 3.80 25.69
C GLY A 9 -16.79 3.48 24.92
N VAL A 10 -16.98 4.15 23.78
CA VAL A 10 -18.16 4.00 22.90
C VAL A 10 -18.37 2.54 22.46
N ILE A 11 -17.30 1.78 22.22
CA ILE A 11 -17.39 0.35 21.86
C ILE A 11 -18.01 -0.47 23.00
N GLY A 12 -17.75 -0.08 24.25
CA GLY A 12 -18.32 -0.75 25.42
C GLY A 12 -19.84 -0.62 25.51
N GLU A 13 -20.38 0.51 25.06
CA GLU A 13 -21.83 0.74 24.98
C GLU A 13 -22.47 -0.08 23.86
N GLU A 14 -21.88 -0.09 22.66
CA GLU A 14 -22.34 -0.96 21.57
C GLU A 14 -22.30 -2.45 21.96
N LEU A 15 -21.21 -2.92 22.58
CA LEU A 15 -21.09 -4.30 23.04
C LEU A 15 -22.18 -4.66 24.07
N HIS A 16 -22.49 -3.75 24.98
CA HIS A 16 -23.56 -3.94 25.96
C HIS A 16 -24.93 -4.03 25.28
N LEU A 17 -25.22 -3.15 24.32
CA LEU A 17 -26.47 -3.14 23.57
C LEU A 17 -26.64 -4.40 22.73
N HIS A 18 -25.60 -4.78 21.96
CA HIS A 18 -25.61 -6.00 21.14
C HIS A 18 -25.77 -7.27 21.99
N SER A 19 -25.17 -7.32 23.18
CA SER A 19 -25.34 -8.46 24.11
C SER A 19 -26.77 -8.59 24.64
N ASN A 20 -27.54 -7.50 24.61
CA ASN A 20 -28.97 -7.48 24.93
C ASN A 20 -29.87 -7.56 23.67
N GLY A 21 -29.30 -7.87 22.51
CA GLY A 21 -30.02 -8.00 21.25
C GLY A 21 -30.50 -6.68 20.64
N ILE A 22 -29.97 -5.54 21.12
CA ILE A 22 -30.32 -4.21 20.63
C ILE A 22 -29.26 -3.78 19.62
N ASP A 23 -29.66 -3.65 18.35
CA ASP A 23 -28.85 -3.08 17.27
C ASP A 23 -29.65 -1.95 16.60
N PHE A 24 -29.09 -0.75 16.62
CA PHE A 24 -29.70 0.44 16.01
C PHE A 24 -29.30 0.65 14.55
N SER A 25 -28.45 -0.24 14.00
CA SER A 25 -27.98 -0.18 12.62
C SER A 25 -29.15 -0.35 11.64
N ARG A 26 -29.33 0.64 10.78
CA ARG A 26 -30.33 0.57 9.70
C ARG A 26 -29.70 -0.07 8.47
N ILE A 27 -30.11 -1.29 8.14
CA ILE A 27 -29.59 -2.05 6.98
C ILE A 27 -29.77 -1.28 5.66
N SER A 28 -30.79 -0.42 5.56
CA SER A 28 -31.05 0.45 4.40
C SER A 28 -30.00 1.56 4.21
N GLU A 29 -29.28 1.94 5.27
CA GLU A 29 -28.27 2.99 5.22
C GLU A 29 -26.90 2.35 4.95
N LYS A 30 -26.51 2.31 3.67
CA LYS A 30 -25.20 1.78 3.28
C LYS A 30 -24.09 2.69 3.81
N HIS A 31 -23.21 2.14 4.65
CA HIS A 31 -22.01 2.86 5.10
C HIS A 31 -21.14 3.25 3.90
N ILE A 32 -20.94 4.56 3.71
CA ILE A 32 -20.00 5.11 2.73
C ILE A 32 -18.74 5.48 3.51
N PRO A 33 -17.60 4.81 3.25
CA PRO A 33 -16.35 5.14 3.93
C PRO A 33 -15.99 6.59 3.67
N THR A 34 -15.71 7.34 4.74
CA THR A 34 -15.25 8.73 4.65
C THR A 34 -13.91 8.83 3.91
N GLU A 35 -13.04 7.82 4.09
CA GLU A 35 -11.75 7.74 3.43
C GLU A 35 -11.54 6.38 2.79
N THR A 36 -10.99 6.37 1.58
CA THR A 36 -10.61 5.14 0.86
C THR A 36 -9.10 5.04 0.78
N SER A 37 -8.59 3.82 0.84
CA SER A 37 -7.16 3.55 0.73
C SER A 37 -6.89 2.42 -0.25
N ILE A 38 -5.70 2.43 -0.84
CA ILE A 38 -5.19 1.35 -1.68
C ILE A 38 -3.94 0.81 -1.01
N ALA A 39 -4.05 -0.39 -0.47
CA ALA A 39 -2.97 -1.02 0.25
C ALA A 39 -2.57 -2.37 -0.34
N LYS A 40 -1.33 -2.73 -0.06
CA LYS A 40 -0.76 -4.04 -0.31
C LYS A 40 0.16 -4.41 0.84
N SER A 41 -0.09 -5.58 1.41
CA SER A 41 0.74 -6.16 2.45
C SER A 41 1.11 -7.59 2.10
N GLN A 42 2.25 -8.03 2.61
CA GLN A 42 2.73 -9.39 2.46
C GLN A 42 3.47 -9.83 3.73
N ILE A 43 3.14 -11.04 4.19
CA ILE A 43 4.01 -11.84 5.06
C ILE A 43 4.95 -12.64 4.13
N LEU A 44 6.25 -12.49 4.34
CA LEU A 44 7.29 -13.15 3.56
C LEU A 44 7.42 -14.62 3.96
N LEU A 45 7.79 -15.47 2.99
CA LEU A 45 7.88 -16.93 3.17
C LEU A 45 9.11 -17.34 4.00
N ARG A 46 10.12 -16.48 4.04
CA ARG A 46 11.33 -16.59 4.84
C ARG A 46 11.69 -15.21 5.39
N ASP A 47 12.73 -15.16 6.19
CA ASP A 47 13.30 -13.90 6.65
C ASP A 47 14.14 -13.29 5.53
N TYR A 48 14.01 -11.98 5.35
CA TYR A 48 14.68 -11.20 4.32
C TYR A 48 15.67 -10.24 4.96
N SER A 49 16.82 -10.08 4.31
CA SER A 49 17.80 -9.04 4.63
C SER A 49 17.40 -7.70 3.99
N ILE A 50 17.99 -6.60 4.47
CA ILE A 50 17.72 -5.27 3.94
C ILE A 50 17.97 -5.17 2.43
N ASP A 51 18.98 -5.86 1.89
CA ASP A 51 19.33 -5.79 0.46
C ASP A 51 18.27 -6.44 -0.45
N GLU A 52 17.45 -7.33 0.09
CA GLU A 52 16.42 -8.05 -0.65
C GLU A 52 15.07 -7.31 -0.65
N ILE A 53 14.83 -6.48 0.36
CA ILE A 53 13.56 -5.77 0.53
C ILE A 53 13.26 -4.75 -0.57
N PRO A 54 14.21 -3.98 -1.13
CA PRO A 54 13.94 -3.09 -2.25
C PRO A 54 13.21 -3.77 -3.43
N ILE A 55 13.52 -5.03 -3.72
CA ILE A 55 12.87 -5.82 -4.78
C ILE A 55 11.39 -6.03 -4.46
N ILE A 56 11.09 -6.40 -3.22
CA ILE A 56 9.73 -6.61 -2.72
C ILE A 56 8.96 -5.29 -2.67
N LEU A 57 9.62 -4.23 -2.21
CA LEU A 57 9.05 -2.90 -2.06
C LEU A 57 8.66 -2.32 -3.43
N LEU A 58 9.52 -2.45 -4.45
CA LEU A 58 9.19 -2.02 -5.81
C LEU A 58 7.97 -2.76 -6.37
N GLY A 59 7.90 -4.08 -6.17
CA GLY A 59 6.76 -4.88 -6.61
C GLY A 59 5.44 -4.46 -5.94
N HIS A 60 5.47 -4.19 -4.63
CA HIS A 60 4.30 -3.71 -3.90
C HIS A 60 3.89 -2.31 -4.33
N THR A 61 4.86 -1.39 -4.46
CA THR A 61 4.64 -0.03 -4.92
C THR A 61 4.00 -0.03 -6.31
N GLU A 62 4.53 -0.82 -7.25
CA GLU A 62 3.97 -0.94 -8.60
C GLU A 62 2.52 -1.46 -8.56
N GLU A 63 2.21 -2.43 -7.70
CA GLU A 63 0.85 -2.97 -7.59
C GLU A 63 -0.14 -1.96 -7.00
N VAL A 64 0.23 -1.20 -5.97
CA VAL A 64 -0.65 -0.17 -5.39
C VAL A 64 -0.81 1.02 -6.34
N CYS A 65 0.25 1.47 -7.00
CA CYS A 65 0.20 2.57 -7.95
C CYS A 65 -0.58 2.18 -9.22
N TYR A 66 -0.43 0.95 -9.72
CA TYR A 66 -1.27 0.42 -10.81
C TYR A 66 -2.77 0.47 -10.45
N ARG A 67 -3.13 -0.02 -9.25
CA ARG A 67 -4.54 0.02 -8.79
C ARG A 67 -5.06 1.44 -8.62
N LEU A 68 -4.19 2.36 -8.19
CA LEU A 68 -4.51 3.77 -8.05
C LEU A 68 -4.80 4.42 -9.42
N ARG A 69 -3.97 4.15 -10.43
CA ARG A 69 -4.17 4.61 -11.81
C ARG A 69 -5.41 4.01 -12.47
N MET A 70 -5.70 2.74 -12.22
CA MET A 70 -6.95 2.11 -12.68
C MET A 70 -8.21 2.78 -12.11
N GLN A 71 -8.11 3.40 -10.93
CA GLN A 71 -9.18 4.19 -10.33
C GLN A 71 -9.15 5.67 -10.74
N LYS A 72 -8.23 6.09 -11.63
CA LYS A 72 -7.99 7.49 -12.03
C LYS A 72 -7.81 8.42 -10.82
N LYS A 73 -7.04 7.93 -9.85
CA LYS A 73 -6.74 8.65 -8.60
C LYS A 73 -5.26 8.93 -8.46
N LEU A 74 -4.95 9.82 -7.54
CA LEU A 74 -3.62 10.14 -7.05
C LEU A 74 -3.64 9.98 -5.53
N ALA A 75 -2.48 9.74 -4.92
CA ALA A 75 -2.35 9.62 -3.48
C ALA A 75 -1.44 10.72 -2.95
N ARG A 76 -1.84 11.35 -1.83
CA ARG A 76 -1.00 12.34 -1.15
C ARG A 76 -0.21 11.75 -0.01
N THR A 77 -0.68 10.66 0.60
CA THR A 77 -0.03 10.09 1.78
C THR A 77 0.29 8.61 1.58
N ILE A 78 1.55 8.25 1.83
CA ILE A 78 2.05 6.88 1.88
C ILE A 78 2.23 6.45 3.33
N HIS A 79 1.83 5.23 3.65
CA HIS A 79 2.17 4.53 4.88
C HIS A 79 3.03 3.32 4.54
N LEU A 80 4.25 3.30 5.05
CA LEU A 80 5.15 2.15 5.01
C LEU A 80 5.14 1.47 6.38
N SER A 81 5.03 0.14 6.38
CA SER A 81 5.24 -0.67 7.57
C SER A 81 6.16 -1.84 7.23
N ILE A 82 7.20 -2.00 8.04
CA ILE A 82 8.12 -3.14 8.01
C ILE A 82 8.01 -3.82 9.37
N GLY A 83 7.76 -5.13 9.38
CA GLY A 83 7.72 -5.91 10.62
C GLY A 83 8.76 -7.00 10.62
N SER A 84 9.32 -7.25 11.80
CA SER A 84 10.36 -8.25 12.03
C SER A 84 9.80 -9.66 12.20
N SER A 85 10.68 -10.66 12.25
CA SER A 85 10.37 -12.04 12.55
C SER A 85 9.96 -12.24 14.03
N LYS A 86 9.26 -13.33 14.33
CA LYS A 86 8.84 -13.65 15.71
C LYS A 86 10.08 -13.82 16.59
N GLY A 87 10.12 -13.14 17.74
CA GLY A 87 11.24 -13.16 18.67
C GLY A 87 12.15 -11.92 18.61
N TYR A 88 11.87 -10.98 17.69
CA TYR A 88 12.50 -9.68 17.63
C TYR A 88 11.47 -8.58 17.90
N ASP A 89 11.76 -7.68 18.83
CA ASP A 89 10.94 -6.47 19.11
C ASP A 89 11.27 -5.34 18.12
N GLY A 90 11.27 -5.68 16.83
CA GLY A 90 11.72 -4.80 15.75
C GLY A 90 10.66 -4.54 14.68
N GLY A 91 11.05 -3.73 13.70
CA GLY A 91 10.16 -3.17 12.69
C GLY A 91 9.79 -1.72 12.98
N PHE A 92 9.23 -1.07 11.96
CA PHE A 92 8.83 0.32 12.06
C PHE A 92 7.62 0.60 11.18
N ARG A 93 6.92 1.68 11.51
CA ARG A 93 5.88 2.25 10.67
C ARG A 93 6.20 3.72 10.43
N LYS A 94 6.10 4.16 9.18
CA LYS A 94 6.32 5.54 8.80
C LYS A 94 5.26 6.02 7.83
N THR A 95 4.78 7.23 8.08
CA THR A 95 3.86 7.94 7.20
C THR A 95 4.59 9.12 6.57
N HIS A 96 4.34 9.34 5.28
CA HIS A 96 4.85 10.47 4.54
C HIS A 96 3.75 11.07 3.67
N THR A 97 3.58 12.38 3.76
CA THR A 97 2.63 13.13 2.95
C THR A 97 3.39 13.98 1.96
N PHE A 98 3.17 13.73 0.67
CA PHE A 98 3.73 14.53 -0.40
C PHE A 98 3.06 15.91 -0.44
N ASN A 99 3.84 16.91 -0.85
CA ASN A 99 3.31 18.24 -1.16
C ASN A 99 2.38 18.17 -2.38
N ARG A 100 2.75 17.37 -3.38
CA ARG A 100 1.97 17.11 -4.60
C ARG A 100 1.52 15.65 -4.63
N PRO A 101 0.22 15.37 -4.83
CA PRO A 101 -0.25 13.99 -4.94
C PRO A 101 0.35 13.30 -6.17
N THR A 102 0.61 12.00 -6.07
CA THR A 102 1.26 11.23 -7.13
C THR A 102 0.64 9.84 -7.29
N ASN A 103 0.74 9.30 -8.50
CA ASN A 103 0.46 7.90 -8.81
C ASN A 103 1.65 7.20 -9.48
N LEU A 104 2.83 7.83 -9.48
CA LEU A 104 4.04 7.27 -10.03
C LEU A 104 4.68 6.29 -9.04
N THR A 105 5.03 5.11 -9.57
CA THR A 105 5.75 4.08 -8.83
C THR A 105 7.09 4.61 -8.33
N VAL A 106 7.79 5.39 -9.16
CA VAL A 106 9.13 5.90 -8.87
C VAL A 106 9.12 6.82 -7.64
N ASP A 107 8.22 7.80 -7.57
CA ASP A 107 8.09 8.71 -6.42
C ASP A 107 7.84 7.93 -5.12
N THR A 108 6.88 7.01 -5.16
CA THR A 108 6.47 6.23 -4.00
C THR A 108 7.58 5.29 -3.54
N TYR A 109 8.28 4.67 -4.51
CA TYR A 109 9.38 3.76 -4.24
C TYR A 109 10.56 4.47 -3.58
N HIS A 110 10.96 5.65 -4.07
CA HIS A 110 12.06 6.43 -3.49
C HIS A 110 11.80 6.83 -2.04
N VAL A 111 10.57 7.27 -1.72
CA VAL A 111 10.21 7.58 -0.34
C VAL A 111 10.28 6.34 0.55
N CYS A 112 9.74 5.22 0.07
CA CYS A 112 9.75 3.98 0.84
C CYS A 112 11.16 3.45 1.07
N THR A 113 12.05 3.49 0.07
CA THR A 113 13.45 3.05 0.22
C THR A 113 14.23 4.00 1.12
N TYR A 114 14.01 5.30 1.02
CA TYR A 114 14.62 6.28 1.94
C TYR A 114 14.33 5.94 3.40
N TYR A 115 13.05 5.72 3.74
CA TYR A 115 12.68 5.37 5.12
C TYR A 115 13.13 3.97 5.52
N LEU A 116 13.16 3.02 4.59
CA LEU A 116 13.74 1.70 4.83
C LEU A 116 15.19 1.83 5.31
N HIS A 117 16.04 2.51 4.56
CA HIS A 117 17.45 2.65 4.93
C HIS A 117 17.68 3.52 6.17
N THR A 118 16.80 4.50 6.43
CA THR A 118 16.93 5.41 7.58
C THR A 118 16.48 4.79 8.90
N LEU A 119 15.45 3.95 8.87
CA LEU A 119 14.78 3.44 10.08
C LEU A 119 15.08 1.98 10.38
N TYR A 120 15.74 1.26 9.47
CA TYR A 120 16.09 -0.13 9.68
C TYR A 120 17.14 -0.30 10.77
N THR A 121 16.87 -1.19 11.73
CA THR A 121 17.71 -1.41 12.91
C THR A 121 18.51 -2.72 12.89
N GLY A 122 18.49 -3.47 11.78
CA GLY A 122 19.33 -4.68 11.59
C GLY A 122 18.61 -6.02 11.75
N GLU A 123 17.34 -6.02 12.14
CA GLU A 123 16.55 -7.24 12.38
C GLU A 123 16.06 -7.91 11.09
N PRO A 124 15.80 -9.23 11.08
CA PRO A 124 15.30 -9.92 9.89
C PRO A 124 13.86 -9.49 9.54
N ILE A 125 13.62 -9.12 8.29
CA ILE A 125 12.33 -8.59 7.86
C ILE A 125 11.39 -9.73 7.44
N ARG A 126 10.17 -9.72 7.99
CA ARG A 126 9.14 -10.76 7.74
C ARG A 126 7.87 -10.20 7.14
N THR A 127 7.54 -8.93 7.37
CA THR A 127 6.33 -8.32 6.81
C THR A 127 6.65 -6.98 6.17
N VAL A 128 6.01 -6.74 5.02
CA VAL A 128 6.12 -5.48 4.28
C VAL A 128 4.71 -5.04 3.92
N SER A 129 4.38 -3.78 4.21
CA SER A 129 3.08 -3.18 3.91
C SER A 129 3.24 -1.77 3.37
N ILE A 130 2.54 -1.47 2.29
CA ILE A 130 2.41 -0.13 1.71
C ILE A 130 0.92 0.20 1.60
N SER A 131 0.53 1.37 2.07
CA SER A 131 -0.83 1.90 1.91
C SER A 131 -0.82 3.32 1.39
N LEU A 132 -1.65 3.60 0.40
CA LEU A 132 -1.87 4.92 -0.18
C LEU A 132 -3.21 5.47 0.30
N THR A 133 -3.19 6.68 0.85
CA THR A 133 -4.34 7.37 1.48
C THR A 133 -4.38 8.82 1.05
N ASN A 134 -5.43 9.55 1.47
CA ASN A 134 -5.67 10.94 1.06
C ASN A 134 -5.72 11.02 -0.48
N LEU A 135 -6.66 10.25 -1.04
CA LEU A 135 -6.78 10.04 -2.48
C LEU A 135 -7.56 11.18 -3.11
N VAL A 136 -7.05 11.72 -4.21
CA VAL A 136 -7.69 12.78 -5.00
C VAL A 136 -7.87 12.32 -6.45
N ALA A 137 -8.77 12.96 -7.20
CA ALA A 137 -8.98 12.62 -8.61
C ALA A 137 -7.78 13.04 -9.46
N GLU A 138 -7.42 12.21 -10.45
CA GLU A 138 -6.42 12.59 -11.45
C GLU A 138 -6.92 13.79 -12.27
N GLY A 139 -6.08 14.82 -12.44
CA GLY A 139 -6.42 16.06 -13.14
C GLY A 139 -6.67 17.28 -12.23
N GLU A 140 -6.80 17.10 -10.92
CA GLU A 140 -6.91 18.20 -9.94
C GLU A 140 -5.53 18.72 -9.45
N GLU A 141 -4.46 18.36 -10.15
CA GLU A 141 -3.09 18.68 -9.75
C GLU A 141 -2.65 20.07 -10.20
N GLN A 142 -2.09 20.86 -9.28
CA GLN A 142 -1.36 22.06 -9.66
C GLN A 142 0.07 21.71 -10.09
N ILE A 143 0.48 22.20 -11.26
CA ILE A 143 1.86 22.10 -11.73
C ILE A 143 2.71 23.13 -10.98
N SER A 144 3.83 22.70 -10.38
CA SER A 144 4.80 23.62 -9.82
C SER A 144 5.73 24.15 -10.92
N LEU A 145 6.08 25.44 -10.86
CA LEU A 145 7.05 26.06 -11.77
C LEU A 145 8.46 25.44 -11.67
N PHE A 146 8.75 24.77 -10.56
CA PHE A 146 10.05 24.14 -10.30
C PHE A 146 10.08 22.66 -10.68
N ASP A 147 8.96 22.10 -11.17
CA ASP A 147 8.91 20.70 -11.58
C ASP A 147 9.57 20.50 -12.94
N ASN A 148 10.32 19.40 -13.09
CA ASN A 148 10.75 18.93 -14.40
C ASN A 148 9.57 18.26 -15.11
N VAL A 149 8.70 19.09 -15.71
CA VAL A 149 7.47 18.64 -16.38
C VAL A 149 7.77 17.63 -17.49
N ILE A 150 8.86 17.84 -18.24
CA ILE A 150 9.25 16.95 -19.36
C ILE A 150 9.58 15.55 -18.86
N GLN A 151 10.35 15.45 -17.76
CA GLN A 151 10.67 14.15 -17.18
C GLN A 151 9.42 13.47 -16.63
N ARG A 152 8.59 14.20 -15.90
CA ARG A 152 7.38 13.65 -15.30
C ARG A 152 6.39 13.16 -16.36
N GLU A 153 6.26 13.87 -17.48
CA GLU A 153 5.42 13.44 -18.60
C GLU A 153 5.95 12.14 -19.23
N LYS A 154 7.28 12.00 -19.38
CA LYS A 154 7.89 10.75 -19.88
C LYS A 154 7.61 9.57 -18.95
N GLU A 155 7.77 9.77 -17.63
CA GLU A 155 7.50 8.73 -16.62
C GLU A 155 6.03 8.33 -16.59
N MET A 156 5.12 9.31 -16.69
CA MET A 156 3.68 9.05 -16.80
C MET A 156 3.34 8.26 -18.07
N ARG A 157 3.92 8.64 -19.21
CA ARG A 157 3.69 7.95 -20.49
C ARG A 157 4.19 6.50 -20.44
N LEU A 158 5.39 6.28 -19.91
CA LEU A 158 5.95 4.94 -19.72
C LEU A 158 5.01 4.09 -18.86
N THR A 159 4.59 4.65 -17.72
CA THR A 159 3.73 3.96 -16.76
C THR A 159 2.39 3.58 -17.36
N ARG A 160 1.76 4.48 -18.14
CA ARG A 160 0.50 4.20 -18.87
C ARG A 160 0.66 3.06 -19.87
N VAL A 161 1.74 3.04 -20.63
CA VAL A 161 2.03 1.96 -21.58
C VAL A 161 2.22 0.62 -20.84
N MET A 162 2.92 0.61 -19.70
CA MET A 162 3.06 -0.59 -18.88
C MET A 162 1.71 -1.10 -18.37
N ASP A 163 0.84 -0.19 -17.90
CA ASP A 163 -0.50 -0.52 -17.42
C ASP A 163 -1.38 -1.11 -18.53
N GLU A 164 -1.31 -0.55 -19.75
CA GLU A 164 -2.05 -1.06 -20.92
C GLU A 164 -1.63 -2.49 -21.26
N ILE A 165 -0.33 -2.76 -21.32
CA ILE A 165 0.22 -4.11 -21.58
C ILE A 165 -0.22 -5.07 -20.48
N ARG A 166 -0.17 -4.65 -19.22
CA ARG A 166 -0.58 -5.47 -18.06
C ARG A 166 -2.08 -5.78 -18.07
N THR A 167 -2.90 -4.79 -18.44
CA THR A 167 -4.36 -4.95 -18.52
C THR A 167 -4.76 -5.90 -19.64
N ARG A 168 -4.09 -5.79 -20.80
CA ARG A 168 -4.40 -6.61 -21.98
C ARG A 168 -3.88 -8.04 -21.89
N PHE A 169 -2.69 -8.25 -21.31
CA PHE A 169 -1.97 -9.52 -21.39
C PHE A 169 -1.74 -10.19 -20.03
N SER A 170 -2.36 -9.71 -18.96
CA SER A 170 -2.25 -10.17 -17.55
C SER A 170 -1.07 -9.61 -16.75
N LYS A 171 -1.08 -9.87 -15.43
CA LYS A 171 -0.11 -9.31 -14.47
C LYS A 171 1.35 -9.73 -14.70
N ASN A 172 1.60 -10.83 -15.41
CA ASN A 172 2.95 -11.33 -15.68
C ASN A 172 3.44 -10.99 -17.10
N SER A 173 2.68 -10.22 -17.89
CA SER A 173 3.09 -9.84 -19.25
C SER A 173 4.26 -8.85 -19.28
N ILE A 174 4.32 -7.96 -18.28
CA ILE A 174 5.39 -6.99 -18.10
C ILE A 174 5.66 -6.80 -16.61
N LEU A 175 6.92 -6.92 -16.23
CA LEU A 175 7.39 -6.75 -14.86
C LEU A 175 8.73 -6.01 -14.87
N TRP A 176 9.02 -5.30 -13.78
CA TRP A 176 10.35 -4.75 -13.53
C TRP A 176 11.40 -5.87 -13.55
N GLY A 177 12.57 -5.63 -14.15
CA GLY A 177 13.62 -6.64 -14.31
C GLY A 177 14.02 -7.34 -13.00
N VAL A 178 14.03 -6.59 -11.89
CA VAL A 178 14.31 -7.14 -10.55
C VAL A 178 13.31 -8.20 -10.10
N SER A 179 12.09 -8.22 -10.67
CA SER A 179 11.05 -9.20 -10.39
C SER A 179 11.38 -10.60 -10.91
N TYR A 180 12.42 -10.74 -11.75
CA TYR A 180 12.91 -12.02 -12.26
C TYR A 180 14.04 -12.63 -11.42
N THR A 181 14.50 -11.92 -10.39
CA THR A 181 15.49 -12.44 -9.44
C THR A 181 14.88 -13.49 -8.52
N LYS A 182 15.73 -14.34 -7.91
CA LYS A 182 15.30 -15.43 -7.02
C LYS A 182 14.58 -14.95 -5.75
N ASN A 183 14.85 -13.71 -5.32
CA ASN A 183 14.32 -13.13 -4.09
C ASN A 183 12.99 -12.38 -4.34
N ALA A 184 12.58 -12.22 -5.59
CA ALA A 184 11.31 -11.58 -5.92
C ALA A 184 10.12 -12.53 -5.70
N THR A 185 9.02 -11.99 -5.19
CA THR A 185 7.78 -12.74 -4.98
C THR A 185 6.71 -12.44 -6.03
N ALA A 186 6.85 -11.34 -6.78
CA ALA A 186 5.82 -10.81 -7.67
C ALA A 186 5.32 -11.84 -8.69
N ARG A 187 6.23 -12.54 -9.38
CA ARG A 187 5.90 -13.46 -10.47
C ARG A 187 5.09 -14.66 -9.99
N TYR A 188 5.50 -15.25 -8.86
CA TYR A 188 4.78 -16.34 -8.20
C TYR A 188 3.45 -15.86 -7.64
N ARG A 189 3.41 -14.69 -7.00
CA ARG A 189 2.16 -14.16 -6.43
C ARG A 189 1.10 -13.85 -7.48
N ASN A 190 1.52 -13.44 -8.68
CA ASN A 190 0.62 -13.18 -9.78
C ASN A 190 -0.10 -14.45 -10.29
N THR A 191 0.39 -15.65 -9.96
CA THR A 191 -0.30 -16.92 -10.26
C THR A 191 -1.29 -17.34 -9.17
N LEU A 192 -1.34 -16.63 -8.04
CA LEU A 192 -2.25 -16.94 -6.93
C LEU A 192 -3.56 -16.16 -7.05
N LEU A 193 -4.68 -16.82 -6.80
CA LEU A 193 -6.00 -16.20 -6.68
C LEU A 193 -6.33 -16.07 -5.19
N GLY A 194 -6.54 -14.85 -4.70
CA GLY A 194 -6.83 -14.60 -3.28
C GLY A 194 -5.72 -15.03 -2.30
N GLY A 195 -4.52 -15.35 -2.78
CA GLY A 195 -3.41 -15.88 -1.96
C GLY A 195 -3.28 -17.41 -1.98
N HIS A 196 -4.17 -18.12 -2.68
CA HIS A 196 -4.12 -19.56 -2.87
C HIS A 196 -3.83 -19.92 -4.33
N LYS A 197 -3.21 -21.08 -4.54
CA LYS A 197 -3.00 -21.63 -5.89
C LYS A 197 -4.34 -22.22 -6.33
N SER A 198 -4.83 -21.80 -7.50
CA SER A 198 -6.04 -22.35 -8.10
C SER A 198 -5.81 -23.74 -8.67
#